data_AF-A0AAE0RCT2-F1
#
_entry.id   AF-A0AAE0RCT2-F1
#
_cell.length_a   1.000
_cell.length_b   1.000
_cell.length_c   1.000
_cell.angle_alpha   90.00
_cell.angle_beta   90.00
_cell.angle_gamma   90.00
#
_symmetry.space_group_name_H-M   'P 1'
#
loop_
_entity.id
_entity.type
_entity.pdbx_description
1 polymer ?
#
loop_
_entity_poly.entity_id
_entity_poly.type
_entity_poly.pdbx_seq_one_letter_code
_entity_poly.pdbx_strand_id
1 'polypeptide(L)'
;MVHLIPAYRQKLKLCKPVVRTSKKWTSEAVGELQGCLDCTDWDVFRSTTNSLDEYTDTVSSYIYFCEDNIIPSCTRVSYNNDKPWFTANLRRLRSEKEAAFRSGDKGKYKEAKYRFSEEVRRAKTEHGERMKQQFQTNDSASVWKGLKAITNYKPRAPHSVNDLRLANSLNEYYCRFERQWNSPDPPNPPPTSY
;
A
#
# COMPACT_ATOMS: atom_id res chain seq x y z
N MET A 1 -19.46 -30.23 12.54
CA MET A 1 -19.37 -29.34 11.36
C MET A 1 -18.14 -28.46 11.56
N VAL A 2 -17.07 -28.64 10.80
CA VAL A 2 -15.84 -27.83 10.96
C VAL A 2 -15.99 -26.58 10.10
N HIS A 3 -16.20 -25.43 10.73
CA HIS A 3 -16.24 -24.15 10.02
C HIS A 3 -14.81 -23.66 9.80
N LEU A 4 -14.27 -23.91 8.60
CA LEU A 4 -13.02 -23.29 8.16
C LEU A 4 -13.27 -21.81 7.87
N ILE A 5 -13.07 -20.95 8.85
CA ILE A 5 -13.08 -19.51 8.63
C ILE A 5 -11.83 -19.16 7.83
N PRO A 6 -11.94 -18.59 6.62
CA PRO A 6 -10.78 -18.13 5.89
C PRO A 6 -10.05 -17.09 6.73
N ALA A 7 -8.79 -17.33 7.06
CA ALA A 7 -7.92 -16.35 7.74
C ALA A 7 -7.50 -15.22 6.78
N TYR A 8 -8.43 -14.70 5.97
CA TYR A 8 -8.19 -13.59 5.07
C TYR A 8 -8.14 -12.30 5.86
N ARG A 9 -6.95 -11.69 5.94
CA ARG A 9 -6.79 -10.31 6.40
C ARG A 9 -6.67 -9.40 5.18
N GLN A 10 -7.67 -8.53 5.01
CA GLN A 10 -7.65 -7.49 3.97
C GLN A 10 -6.35 -6.67 4.03
N LYS A 11 -5.76 -6.36 2.87
CA LYS A 11 -4.45 -5.67 2.75
C LYS A 11 -4.31 -4.41 3.62
N LEU A 12 -5.41 -3.69 3.86
CA LEU A 12 -5.49 -2.49 4.71
C LEU A 12 -5.02 -2.74 6.17
N LYS A 13 -5.12 -3.98 6.67
CA LYS A 13 -4.81 -4.34 8.06
C LYS A 13 -3.39 -4.90 8.26
N LEU A 14 -2.57 -4.96 7.20
CA LEU A 14 -1.30 -5.72 7.24
C LEU A 14 -0.03 -4.85 7.34
N CYS A 15 -0.07 -3.60 6.86
CA CYS A 15 1.03 -2.66 7.06
C CYS A 15 0.61 -1.59 8.05
N LYS A 16 1.44 -1.34 9.07
CA LYS A 16 1.24 -0.20 9.97
C LYS A 16 1.26 1.08 9.13
N PRO A 17 0.32 2.01 9.34
CA PRO A 17 0.38 3.29 8.66
C PRO A 17 1.68 4.01 9.03
N VAL A 18 2.25 4.70 8.06
CA VAL A 18 3.42 5.54 8.26
C VAL A 18 2.92 6.89 8.76
N VAL A 19 3.20 7.21 10.02
CA VAL A 19 2.91 8.51 10.62
C VAL A 19 4.14 9.39 10.44
N ARG A 20 3.96 10.59 9.90
CA ARG A 20 5.01 11.60 9.78
C ARG A 20 4.51 12.91 10.37
N THR A 21 5.26 13.47 11.31
CA THR A 21 5.03 14.81 11.85
C THR A 21 6.01 15.75 11.20
N SER A 22 5.53 16.90 10.73
CA SER A 22 6.36 17.95 10.13
C SER A 22 5.83 19.32 10.48
N LYS A 23 6.73 20.29 10.65
CA LYS A 23 6.41 21.71 10.79
C LYS A 23 5.79 22.25 9.51
N LYS A 24 4.72 23.04 9.64
CA LYS A 24 3.99 23.64 8.52
C LYS A 24 4.36 25.12 8.40
N TRP A 25 5.35 25.40 7.56
CA TRP A 25 5.85 26.74 7.25
C TRP A 25 4.90 27.48 6.30
N THR A 26 3.86 28.12 6.84
CA THR A 26 3.02 29.05 6.08
C THR A 26 3.66 30.45 6.05
N SER A 27 3.29 31.29 5.09
CA SER A 27 3.78 32.68 5.04
C SER A 27 3.43 33.47 6.30
N GLU A 28 2.26 33.20 6.87
CA GLU A 28 1.79 33.76 8.13
C GLU A 28 2.67 33.31 9.31
N ALA A 29 2.87 32.00 9.50
CA ALA A 29 3.70 31.49 10.60
C ALA A 29 5.17 31.93 10.48
N VAL A 30 5.69 32.03 9.26
CA VAL A 30 7.02 32.60 9.00
C VAL A 30 7.07 34.08 9.40
N GLY A 31 6.05 34.86 9.03
CA GLY A 31 5.97 36.27 9.39
C GLY A 31 5.85 36.49 10.91
N GLU A 32 5.07 35.67 11.59
CA GLU A 32 4.96 35.70 13.06
C GLU A 32 6.28 35.31 13.73
N LEU A 33 6.96 34.27 13.25
CA LEU A 33 8.27 33.86 13.79
C LEU A 33 9.30 34.97 13.59
N GLN A 34 9.33 35.58 12.41
CA GLN A 34 10.20 36.71 12.13
C GLN A 34 9.90 37.87 13.09
N GLY A 35 8.63 38.27 13.23
CA GLY A 35 8.23 39.32 14.16
C GLY A 35 8.64 39.04 15.61
N CYS A 36 8.52 37.78 16.05
CA CYS A 36 8.97 37.36 17.38
C CYS A 36 10.48 37.56 17.56
N LEU A 37 11.28 37.12 16.58
CA LEU A 37 12.75 37.22 16.63
C LEU A 37 13.24 38.67 16.49
N ASP A 38 12.55 39.49 15.70
CA ASP A 38 12.85 40.91 15.54
C ASP A 38 12.54 41.72 16.83
N CYS A 39 11.54 41.29 17.61
CA CYS A 39 11.22 41.90 18.90
C CYS A 39 12.06 41.37 20.07
N THR A 40 12.91 40.37 19.82
CA THR A 40 13.73 39.76 20.87
C THR A 40 14.91 40.66 21.23
N ASP A 41 15.08 40.94 22.51
CA ASP A 41 16.28 41.60 23.03
C ASP A 41 17.45 40.61 23.11
N TRP A 42 18.31 40.63 22.09
CA TRP A 42 19.47 39.73 21.98
C TRP A 42 20.59 40.08 22.96
N ASP A 43 20.64 41.30 23.47
CA ASP A 43 21.70 41.73 24.41
C ASP A 43 21.54 41.07 25.77
N VAL A 44 20.31 40.69 26.13
CA VAL A 44 20.03 39.89 27.34
C VAL A 44 20.85 38.60 27.31
N PHE A 45 20.80 37.84 26.22
CA PHE A 45 21.55 36.59 26.11
C PHE A 45 23.05 36.82 26.25
N ARG A 46 23.58 37.86 25.57
CA ARG A 46 25.01 38.22 25.62
C ARG A 46 25.46 38.57 27.04
N SER A 47 24.61 39.25 27.80
CA SER A 47 24.91 39.67 29.17
C SER A 47 24.87 38.51 30.19
N THR A 48 24.11 37.46 29.88
CA THR A 48 23.89 36.31 30.78
C THR A 48 24.85 35.14 30.56
N THR A 49 25.56 35.10 29.43
CA THR A 49 26.43 33.98 29.06
C THR A 49 27.91 34.34 29.21
N ASN A 50 28.73 33.39 29.69
CA ASN A 50 30.15 33.64 29.99
C ASN A 50 31.09 33.11 28.90
N SER A 51 30.56 32.40 27.90
CA SER A 51 31.33 31.85 26.78
C SER A 51 30.53 31.93 25.48
N LEU A 52 31.26 31.92 24.35
CA LEU A 52 30.64 31.88 23.02
C LEU A 52 29.77 30.63 22.80
N ASP A 53 30.22 29.49 23.34
CA ASP A 53 29.50 28.22 23.23
C ASP A 53 28.18 28.28 23.98
N GLU A 54 28.18 28.80 25.21
CA GLU A 54 26.98 28.99 26.04
C GLU A 54 26.02 30.01 25.40
N TYR A 55 26.55 31.10 24.84
CA TYR A 55 25.76 32.07 24.08
C TYR A 55 25.06 31.40 22.88
N THR A 56 25.80 30.59 22.13
CA THR A 56 25.25 29.91 20.95
C THR A 56 24.19 28.88 21.33
N ASP A 57 24.41 28.13 22.40
CA ASP A 57 23.46 27.12 22.89
C ASP A 57 22.17 27.75 23.41
N THR A 58 22.27 28.82 24.20
CA THR A 58 21.11 29.55 24.74
C THR A 58 20.30 30.24 23.65
N VAL A 59 20.95 30.91 22.70
CA VAL A 59 20.30 31.51 21.53
C VAL A 59 19.62 30.45 20.67
N SER A 60 20.30 29.34 20.37
CA SER A 60 19.72 28.26 19.57
C SER A 60 18.50 27.66 20.27
N SER A 61 18.59 27.41 21.58
CA SER A 61 17.49 26.90 22.39
C SER A 61 16.28 27.83 22.38
N TYR A 62 16.50 29.15 22.47
CA TYR A 62 15.43 30.13 22.37
C TYR A 62 14.79 30.15 20.98
N ILE A 63 15.60 30.10 19.91
CA ILE A 63 15.08 30.03 18.54
C ILE A 63 14.23 28.77 18.33
N TYR A 64 14.69 27.60 18.80
CA TYR A 64 13.91 26.37 18.75
C TYR A 64 12.61 26.48 19.56
N PHE A 65 12.65 27.14 20.72
CA PHE A 65 11.44 27.43 21.49
C PHE A 65 10.45 28.29 20.69
N CYS A 66 10.91 29.38 20.05
CA CYS A 66 10.04 30.21 19.21
C CYS A 66 9.50 29.43 18.01
N GLU A 67 10.32 28.62 17.35
CA GLU A 67 9.87 27.71 16.28
C GLU A 67 8.79 26.75 16.78
N ASP A 68 8.95 26.20 17.99
CA ASP A 68 8.02 25.23 18.55
C ASP A 68 6.67 25.83 18.95
N ASN A 69 6.67 27.06 19.45
CA ASN A 69 5.45 27.76 19.82
C ASN A 69 4.70 28.36 18.64
N ILE A 70 5.43 28.89 17.65
CA ILE A 70 4.84 29.66 16.56
C ILE A 70 4.53 28.77 15.35
N ILE A 71 5.45 27.87 14.98
CA ILE A 71 5.27 27.07 13.76
C ILE A 71 4.38 25.86 14.05
N PRO A 72 3.18 25.78 13.44
CA PRO A 72 2.24 24.71 13.72
C PRO A 72 2.77 23.36 13.22
N SER A 73 2.66 22.34 14.08
CA SER A 73 3.00 20.96 13.75
C SER A 73 1.83 20.28 13.04
N CYS A 74 2.11 19.58 11.93
CA CYS A 74 1.11 18.81 11.19
C CYS A 74 1.51 17.33 11.15
N THR A 75 0.57 16.46 11.51
CA THR A 75 0.75 15.00 11.46
C THR A 75 0.03 14.44 10.24
N ARG A 76 0.78 13.82 9.33
CA ARG A 76 0.25 13.11 8.16
C ARG A 76 0.35 11.60 8.36
N VAL A 77 -0.80 10.93 8.30
CA VAL A 77 -0.88 9.46 8.32
C VAL A 77 -0.98 8.96 6.88
N SER A 78 -0.02 8.13 6.47
CA SER A 78 0.01 7.52 5.14
C SER A 78 -0.21 6.02 5.25
N TYR A 79 -1.21 5.51 4.54
CA TYR A 79 -1.49 4.07 4.46
C TYR A 79 -0.87 3.49 3.19
N ASN A 80 -0.28 2.31 3.28
CA ASN A 80 0.26 1.59 2.13
C ASN A 80 -0.88 0.90 1.35
N ASN A 81 -1.73 1.72 0.72
CA ASN A 81 -2.95 1.31 0.03
C ASN A 81 -2.82 1.37 -1.49
N ASP A 82 -1.59 1.47 -1.99
CA ASP A 82 -1.34 1.54 -3.42
C ASP A 82 -1.88 0.29 -4.09
N LYS A 83 -2.76 0.51 -5.07
CA LYS A 83 -3.33 -0.59 -5.84
C LYS A 83 -2.20 -1.21 -6.69
N PRO A 84 -2.22 -2.52 -6.96
CA PRO A 84 -1.16 -3.17 -7.74
C PRO A 84 -0.96 -2.59 -9.16
N TRP A 85 -2.01 -1.98 -9.72
CA TRP A 85 -1.97 -1.27 -11.00
C TRP A 85 -1.49 0.19 -10.89
N PHE A 86 -1.19 0.68 -9.69
CA PHE A 86 -0.74 2.06 -9.46
C PHE A 86 0.80 2.16 -9.60
N THR A 87 1.25 2.49 -10.81
CA THR A 87 2.67 2.48 -11.20
C THR A 87 3.43 3.75 -10.81
N ALA A 88 4.76 3.76 -10.99
CA ALA A 88 5.57 4.96 -10.82
C ALA A 88 5.18 6.08 -11.81
N ASN A 89 4.79 5.72 -13.04
CA ASN A 89 4.29 6.69 -14.03
C ASN A 89 3.01 7.37 -13.54
N LEU A 90 2.08 6.62 -12.96
CA LEU A 90 0.86 7.18 -12.37
C LEU A 90 1.12 8.09 -11.16
N ARG A 91 2.15 7.79 -10.36
CA ARG A 91 2.62 8.70 -9.30
C ARG A 91 3.12 10.02 -9.87
N ARG A 92 3.94 9.97 -10.93
CA ARG A 92 4.42 11.16 -11.64
C ARG A 92 3.28 12.01 -12.20
N LEU A 93 2.36 11.40 -12.95
CA LEU A 93 1.19 12.09 -13.52
C LEU A 93 0.27 12.70 -12.45
N ARG A 94 0.12 12.03 -11.29
CA ARG A 94 -0.61 12.60 -10.15
C ARG A 94 0.08 13.87 -9.65
N SER A 95 1.39 13.85 -9.47
CA SER A 95 2.17 15.01 -9.03
C SER A 95 2.11 16.17 -10.03
N GLU A 96 2.20 15.89 -11.33
CA GLU A 96 2.05 16.89 -12.40
C GLU A 96 0.66 17.53 -12.38
N LYS A 97 -0.40 16.74 -12.22
CA LYS A 97 -1.77 17.22 -12.08
C LYS A 97 -1.95 18.11 -10.84
N GLU A 98 -1.35 17.74 -9.70
CA GLU A 98 -1.38 18.54 -8.48
C GLU A 98 -0.58 19.85 -8.62
N ALA A 99 0.57 19.82 -9.31
CA ALA A 99 1.34 21.01 -9.61
C ALA A 99 0.57 21.97 -10.53
N ALA A 100 -0.06 21.45 -11.58
CA ALA A 100 -0.92 22.23 -12.46
C ALA A 100 -2.11 22.86 -11.71
N PHE A 101 -2.73 22.11 -10.79
CA PHE A 101 -3.78 22.65 -9.92
C PHE A 101 -3.28 23.81 -9.06
N ARG A 102 -2.12 23.65 -8.40
CA ARG A 102 -1.51 24.70 -7.57
C ARG A 102 -1.12 25.96 -8.37
N SER A 103 -0.77 25.80 -9.65
CA SER A 103 -0.42 26.94 -10.52
C SER A 103 -1.61 27.81 -10.92
N GLY A 104 -2.86 27.36 -10.73
CA GLY A 104 -4.06 28.09 -11.15
C GLY A 104 -4.38 28.04 -12.65
N ASP A 105 -3.49 27.50 -13.48
CA ASP A 105 -3.69 27.34 -14.93
C ASP A 105 -4.72 26.23 -15.22
N LYS A 106 -5.95 26.65 -15.54
CA LYS A 106 -7.07 25.76 -15.83
C LYS A 106 -6.81 24.88 -17.08
N GLY A 107 -6.08 25.39 -18.07
CA GLY A 107 -5.79 24.67 -19.30
C GLY A 107 -4.84 23.50 -19.04
N LYS A 108 -3.69 23.79 -18.41
CA LYS A 108 -2.70 22.77 -18.00
C LYS A 108 -3.31 21.76 -17.04
N TYR A 109 -4.14 22.21 -16.10
CA TYR A 109 -4.83 21.30 -15.19
C TYR A 109 -5.77 20.34 -15.94
N LYS A 110 -6.55 20.84 -16.91
CA LYS A 110 -7.46 20.00 -17.70
C LYS A 110 -6.71 18.94 -18.50
N GLU A 111 -5.60 19.32 -19.12
CA GLU A 111 -4.73 18.41 -19.87
C GLU A 111 -4.12 17.33 -18.96
N ALA A 112 -3.48 17.75 -17.85
CA ALA A 112 -2.88 16.83 -16.89
C ALA A 112 -3.92 15.89 -16.26
N LYS A 113 -5.14 16.38 -16.01
CA LYS A 113 -6.27 15.57 -15.54
C LYS A 113 -6.65 14.51 -16.57
N TYR A 114 -6.76 14.86 -17.85
CA TYR A 114 -7.09 13.91 -18.91
C TYR A 114 -6.02 12.84 -19.05
N ARG A 115 -4.75 13.22 -19.16
CA ARG A 115 -3.62 12.29 -19.24
C ARG A 115 -3.59 11.33 -18.05
N PHE A 116 -3.79 11.84 -16.84
CA PHE A 116 -3.86 11.00 -15.64
C PHE A 116 -5.03 10.00 -15.71
N SER A 117 -6.22 10.45 -16.11
CA SER A 117 -7.40 9.57 -16.21
C SER A 117 -7.25 8.49 -17.29
N GLU A 118 -6.64 8.82 -18.42
CA GLU A 118 -6.33 7.87 -19.50
C GLU A 118 -5.34 6.81 -19.02
N GLU A 119 -4.25 7.23 -18.39
CA GLU A 119 -3.25 6.30 -17.83
C GLU A 119 -3.87 5.36 -16.78
N VAL A 120 -4.75 5.89 -15.93
CA VAL A 120 -5.46 5.07 -14.92
C VAL A 120 -6.31 4.00 -15.59
N ARG A 121 -7.01 4.34 -16.69
CA ARG A 121 -7.77 3.35 -17.46
C ARG A 121 -6.85 2.31 -18.06
N ARG A 122 -5.78 2.71 -18.74
CA ARG A 122 -4.82 1.80 -19.36
C ARG A 122 -4.20 0.84 -18.34
N ALA A 123 -3.70 1.35 -17.23
CA ALA A 123 -3.07 0.54 -16.19
C ALA A 123 -4.05 -0.46 -15.53
N LYS A 124 -5.32 -0.07 -15.34
CA LYS A 124 -6.35 -0.98 -14.85
C LYS A 124 -6.66 -2.09 -15.86
N THR A 125 -6.80 -1.74 -17.13
CA THR A 125 -7.06 -2.71 -18.21
C THR A 125 -5.90 -3.70 -18.33
N GLU A 126 -4.66 -3.21 -18.43
CA GLU A 126 -3.47 -4.07 -18.54
C GLU A 126 -3.34 -5.02 -17.34
N HIS A 127 -3.57 -4.51 -16.14
CA HIS A 127 -3.56 -5.35 -14.94
C HIS A 127 -4.67 -6.40 -14.96
N GLY A 128 -5.88 -6.02 -15.39
CA GLY A 128 -7.02 -6.94 -15.53
C GLY A 128 -6.74 -8.05 -16.54
N GLU A 129 -6.19 -7.72 -17.71
CA GLU A 129 -5.82 -8.70 -18.74
C GLU A 129 -4.72 -9.63 -18.26
N ARG A 130 -3.68 -9.09 -17.62
CA ARG A 130 -2.63 -9.92 -16.99
C ARG A 130 -3.19 -10.89 -15.96
N MET A 131 -4.22 -10.48 -15.21
CA MET A 131 -4.88 -11.37 -14.26
C MET A 131 -5.70 -12.45 -14.96
N LYS A 132 -6.45 -12.13 -16.01
CA LYS A 132 -7.20 -13.12 -16.79
C LYS A 132 -6.28 -14.15 -17.43
N GLN A 133 -5.16 -13.72 -18.02
CA GLN A 133 -4.18 -14.61 -18.65
C GLN A 133 -3.63 -15.66 -17.67
N GLN A 134 -3.43 -15.30 -16.40
CA GLN A 134 -2.98 -16.25 -15.37
C GLN A 134 -3.99 -17.37 -15.09
N PHE A 135 -5.28 -17.15 -15.37
CA PHE A 135 -6.33 -18.17 -15.21
C PHE A 135 -6.63 -18.94 -16.50
N GLN A 136 -6.27 -18.41 -17.66
CA GLN A 136 -6.48 -19.07 -18.95
C GLN A 136 -5.34 -20.02 -19.32
N THR A 137 -4.15 -19.78 -18.79
CA THR A 137 -3.01 -20.68 -18.98
C THR A 137 -3.32 -21.97 -18.23
N ASN A 138 -3.26 -23.14 -18.89
CA ASN A 138 -3.44 -24.46 -18.26
C ASN A 138 -2.25 -24.85 -17.35
N ASP A 139 -1.74 -23.87 -16.61
CA ASP A 139 -0.62 -23.96 -15.69
C ASP A 139 -1.13 -23.66 -14.28
N SER A 140 -1.14 -24.71 -13.45
CA SER A 140 -1.58 -24.62 -12.06
C SER A 140 -0.73 -23.62 -11.24
N ALA A 141 0.55 -23.44 -11.57
CA ALA A 141 1.42 -22.48 -10.89
C ALA A 141 0.99 -21.04 -11.16
N SER A 142 0.59 -20.72 -12.40
CA SER A 142 0.06 -19.41 -12.79
C SER A 142 -1.27 -19.10 -12.11
N VAL A 143 -2.19 -20.07 -12.03
CA VAL A 143 -3.46 -19.93 -11.29
C VAL A 143 -3.19 -19.66 -9.81
N TRP A 144 -2.28 -20.42 -9.19
CA TRP A 144 -1.89 -20.21 -7.79
C TRP A 144 -1.23 -18.85 -7.56
N LYS A 145 -0.41 -18.38 -8.50
CA LYS A 145 0.18 -17.03 -8.47
C LYS A 145 -0.90 -15.95 -8.51
N GLY A 146 -1.92 -16.10 -9.36
CA GLY A 146 -3.07 -15.19 -9.44
C GLY A 146 -3.89 -15.17 -8.15
N LEU A 147 -4.25 -16.35 -7.63
CA LEU A 147 -4.95 -16.49 -6.35
C LEU A 147 -4.15 -15.85 -5.22
N LYS A 148 -2.82 -16.06 -5.17
CA LYS A 148 -1.94 -15.44 -4.18
C LYS A 148 -1.91 -13.92 -4.30
N ALA A 149 -1.94 -13.36 -5.52
CA ALA A 149 -1.94 -11.91 -5.74
C ALA A 149 -3.24 -11.24 -5.25
N ILE A 150 -4.39 -11.90 -5.46
CA ILE A 150 -5.72 -11.44 -5.05
C ILE A 150 -5.89 -11.57 -3.53
N THR A 151 -5.61 -12.76 -3.00
CA THR A 151 -5.81 -13.10 -1.59
C THR A 151 -4.68 -12.59 -0.69
N ASN A 152 -3.55 -12.18 -1.28
CA ASN A 152 -2.30 -11.88 -0.56
C ASN A 152 -1.85 -13.03 0.35
N TYR A 153 -2.18 -14.28 -0.02
CA TYR A 153 -1.86 -15.44 0.78
C TYR A 153 -0.35 -15.55 0.99
N LYS A 154 0.08 -15.56 2.25
CA LYS A 154 1.45 -15.90 2.63
C LYS A 154 1.37 -17.27 3.30
N PRO A 155 2.14 -18.27 2.83
CA PRO A 155 2.25 -19.53 3.56
C PRO A 155 2.65 -19.20 5.01
N ARG A 156 1.86 -19.63 5.99
CA ARG A 156 2.34 -19.62 7.37
C ARG A 156 3.53 -20.58 7.45
N ALA A 157 4.50 -20.28 8.32
CA ALA A 157 5.44 -21.31 8.78
C ALA A 157 4.60 -22.54 9.17
N PRO A 158 4.96 -23.75 8.72
CA PRO A 158 4.16 -24.93 8.97
C PRO A 158 3.89 -25.00 10.47
N HIS A 159 2.64 -24.79 10.88
CA HIS A 159 2.23 -25.21 12.20
C HIS A 159 2.38 -26.72 12.17
N SER A 160 3.29 -27.20 12.99
CA SER A 160 3.71 -28.59 13.11
C SER A 160 2.54 -29.46 13.53
N VAL A 161 1.71 -29.81 12.57
CA VAL A 161 0.89 -31.02 12.60
C VAL A 161 1.03 -31.63 11.22
N ASN A 162 2.23 -32.13 10.92
CA ASN A 162 2.46 -33.13 9.87
C ASN A 162 1.79 -34.45 10.30
N ASP A 163 0.50 -34.42 10.62
CA ASP A 163 -0.25 -35.62 10.93
C ASP A 163 -0.71 -36.25 9.61
N LEU A 164 0.18 -37.06 9.05
CA LEU A 164 -0.06 -37.83 7.85
C LEU A 164 -1.36 -38.64 7.93
N ARG A 165 -1.78 -39.05 9.15
CA ARG A 165 -3.03 -39.78 9.36
C ARG A 165 -4.24 -38.88 9.14
N LEU A 166 -4.19 -37.64 9.63
CA LEU A 166 -5.24 -36.66 9.36
C LEU A 166 -5.31 -36.35 7.85
N ALA A 167 -4.17 -36.13 7.20
CA ALA A 167 -4.12 -35.88 5.76
C ALA A 167 -4.75 -37.04 4.96
N ASN A 168 -4.38 -38.29 5.28
CA ASN A 168 -4.96 -39.47 4.64
C ASN A 168 -6.46 -39.61 4.91
N SER A 169 -6.92 -39.36 6.14
CA SER A 169 -8.35 -39.41 6.49
C SER A 169 -9.18 -38.38 5.71
N LEU A 170 -8.65 -37.18 5.51
CA LEU A 170 -9.29 -36.13 4.72
C LEU A 170 -9.32 -36.50 3.24
N ASN A 171 -8.20 -37.02 2.71
CA ASN A 171 -8.12 -37.44 1.32
C ASN A 171 -9.16 -38.54 1.02
N GLU A 172 -9.29 -39.52 1.91
CA GLU A 172 -10.30 -40.57 1.81
C GLU A 172 -11.73 -40.03 1.93
N TYR A 173 -11.96 -39.07 2.83
CA TYR A 173 -13.26 -38.43 2.99
C TYR A 173 -13.68 -37.66 1.74
N TYR A 174 -12.81 -36.85 1.12
CA TYR A 174 -13.17 -36.00 -0.02
C TYR A 174 -13.11 -36.72 -1.36
N CYS A 175 -12.19 -37.67 -1.57
CA CYS A 175 -12.11 -38.48 -2.79
C CYS A 175 -13.13 -39.64 -2.83
N ARG A 176 -13.96 -39.82 -1.79
CA ARG A 176 -15.00 -40.89 -1.77
C ARG A 176 -15.98 -40.81 -2.93
N PHE A 177 -16.15 -39.64 -3.53
CA PHE A 177 -17.05 -39.42 -4.67
C PHE A 177 -16.38 -39.72 -6.01
N GLU A 178 -15.04 -39.69 -6.08
CA GLU A 178 -14.28 -39.98 -7.31
C GLU A 178 -14.22 -41.47 -7.61
N ARG A 179 -14.22 -42.33 -6.57
CA ARG A 179 -14.23 -43.79 -6.71
C ARG A 179 -15.55 -44.36 -7.28
N GLN A 180 -16.61 -43.54 -7.34
CA GLN A 180 -17.94 -43.96 -7.78
C GLN A 180 -18.15 -43.76 -9.28
N TRP A 181 -17.27 -43.01 -9.94
CA TRP A 181 -17.31 -42.83 -11.39
C TRP A 181 -16.52 -43.93 -12.09
N ASN A 182 -16.88 -45.19 -11.82
CA ASN A 182 -16.57 -46.26 -12.76
C ASN A 182 -17.43 -45.99 -13.98
N SER A 183 -16.78 -45.60 -15.09
CA SER A 183 -17.44 -45.52 -16.39
C SER A 183 -18.20 -46.83 -16.63
N PRO A 184 -19.48 -46.81 -17.05
CA PRO A 184 -20.13 -48.04 -17.48
C PRO A 184 -19.31 -48.62 -18.64
N ASP A 185 -18.97 -49.91 -18.56
CA ASP A 185 -18.25 -50.61 -19.61
C ASP A 185 -18.96 -50.41 -20.96
N PRO A 186 -18.22 -50.20 -22.06
CA PRO A 186 -18.83 -50.07 -23.37
C PRO A 186 -19.58 -51.37 -23.73
N PRO A 187 -20.78 -51.29 -24.33
CA PRO A 187 -21.54 -52.47 -24.72
C PRO A 187 -20.76 -53.27 -25.78
N ASN A 188 -20.72 -54.59 -25.60
CA ASN A 188 -20.04 -55.52 -26.51
C ASN A 188 -20.53 -55.35 -27.95
N PRO A 189 -19.62 -55.41 -28.95
CA PRO A 189 -20.00 -55.36 -30.35
C PRO A 189 -20.81 -56.61 -30.75
N PRO A 190 -21.80 -56.48 -31.66
CA PRO A 190 -22.65 -57.60 -32.08
C PRO A 190 -21.86 -58.64 -32.89
N PRO A 191 -22.26 -59.92 -32.85
CA PRO A 191 -21.55 -60.99 -33.53
C PRO A 191 -21.72 -60.90 -35.05
N THR A 192 -20.59 -60.96 -35.75
CA THR A 192 -20.51 -61.03 -37.21
C THR A 192 -21.07 -62.38 -37.68
N SER A 193 -22.13 -62.36 -38.48
CA SER A 193 -22.60 -63.52 -39.23
C SER A 193 -21.76 -63.67 -40.51
N TYR A 194 -21.33 -64.90 -40.77
CA TYR A 194 -20.70 -65.34 -42.03
C TYR A 194 -21.71 -65.41 -43.16
#